data_AF-A0A3B0R9B0-F1
#
_entry.id   AF-A0A3B0R9B0-F1
#
_cell.length_a   1.000
_cell.length_b   1.000
_cell.length_c   1.000
_cell.angle_alpha   90.00
_cell.angle_beta   90.00
_cell.angle_gamma   90.00
#
_symmetry.space_group_name_H-M   'P 1'
#
loop_
_entity.id
_entity.type
_entity.pdbx_description
1 polymer ?
#
loop_
_entity_poly.entity_id
_entity_poly.type
_entity_poly.pdbx_seq_one_letter_code
_entity_poly.pdbx_strand_id
1 'polypeptide(L)'
;MEHGCLAWIAKESYAVVFVFVDAQCDGPRDPGFFKDNIGIEYTSFSDQLLFRGYSSWKPDPVKDENGEYLDWPEHCPYSLSRSQIDAIRVVVTDVLGLALTDGERRMLHRVDKRLAKTDGSALRVSYLGCVDVVNDRERNESGLKIDPWD
;
A
#
# COMPACT_ATOMS: atom_id res chain seq x y z
N MET A 1 19.31 3.96 -5.98
CA MET A 1 18.29 2.98 -5.59
C MET A 1 18.52 1.75 -6.44
N GLU A 2 18.94 0.64 -5.83
CA GLU A 2 19.21 -0.62 -6.54
C GLU A 2 18.03 -1.62 -6.46
N HIS A 3 17.03 -1.35 -5.60
CA HIS A 3 16.02 -2.34 -5.19
C HIS A 3 14.56 -1.92 -5.38
N GLY A 4 14.28 -0.86 -6.13
CA GLY A 4 12.91 -0.41 -6.40
C GLY A 4 12.77 1.10 -6.51
N CYS A 5 11.52 1.56 -6.62
CA CYS A 5 11.17 2.94 -6.89
C CYS A 5 10.09 3.45 -5.96
N LEU A 6 10.13 4.76 -5.72
CA LEU A 6 9.10 5.46 -4.98
C LEU A 6 8.54 6.60 -5.82
N ALA A 7 7.22 6.72 -5.83
CA ALA A 7 6.51 7.86 -6.38
C ALA A 7 5.53 8.38 -5.34
N TRP A 8 5.22 9.66 -5.37
CA TRP A 8 4.21 10.21 -4.49
C TRP A 8 3.40 11.28 -5.20
N ILE A 9 2.16 11.45 -4.74
CA ILE A 9 1.25 12.50 -5.16
C ILE A 9 0.81 13.21 -3.91
N ALA A 10 0.96 14.53 -3.89
CA ALA A 10 0.49 15.36 -2.80
C ALA A 10 -0.55 16.37 -3.29
N LYS A 11 -1.61 16.51 -2.51
CA LYS A 11 -2.60 17.59 -2.57
C LYS A 11 -2.71 18.23 -1.20
N GLU A 12 -3.36 19.38 -1.14
CA GLU A 12 -3.56 20.12 0.11
C GLU A 12 -4.13 19.25 1.24
N SER A 13 -5.06 18.35 0.95
CA SER A 13 -5.77 17.55 1.96
C SER A 13 -5.29 16.10 2.10
N TYR A 14 -4.37 15.63 1.26
CA TYR A 14 -3.86 14.27 1.32
C TYR A 14 -2.58 14.07 0.50
N ALA A 15 -1.77 13.12 0.91
CA ALA A 15 -0.70 12.52 0.14
C ALA A 15 -0.93 11.01 -0.09
N VAL A 16 -0.45 10.53 -1.24
CA VAL A 16 -0.40 9.12 -1.63
C VAL A 16 1.05 8.78 -1.94
N VAL A 17 1.55 7.67 -1.40
CA VAL A 17 2.90 7.16 -1.63
C VAL A 17 2.80 5.80 -2.31
N PHE A 18 3.50 5.63 -3.42
CA PHE A 18 3.64 4.37 -4.13
C PHE A 18 5.06 3.88 -3.95
N VAL A 19 5.21 2.63 -3.53
CA VAL A 19 6.50 1.95 -3.43
C VAL A 19 6.45 0.73 -4.32
N PHE A 20 7.39 0.60 -5.24
CA PHE A 20 7.51 -0.51 -6.17
C PHE A 20 8.83 -1.22 -5.93
N VAL A 21 8.81 -2.56 -5.88
CA VAL A 21 10.02 -3.38 -5.60
C VAL A 21 10.62 -4.00 -6.86
N ASP A 22 9.87 -4.01 -7.96
CA ASP A 22 10.24 -4.61 -9.26
C ASP A 22 10.36 -3.57 -10.40
N ALA A 23 9.97 -2.32 -10.14
CA ALA A 23 10.04 -1.25 -11.13
C ALA A 23 11.48 -0.75 -11.35
N GLN A 24 11.78 -0.35 -12.58
CA GLN A 24 12.91 0.53 -12.90
C GLN A 24 12.47 2.00 -12.77
N CYS A 25 13.30 2.82 -12.12
CA CYS A 25 12.88 4.19 -11.75
C CYS A 25 13.02 5.19 -12.88
N ASP A 26 13.80 4.80 -13.89
CA ASP A 26 14.06 5.57 -15.10
C ASP A 26 13.23 5.00 -16.24
N GLY A 27 12.53 5.88 -16.97
CA GLY A 27 11.78 5.51 -18.17
C GLY A 27 10.42 6.21 -18.32
N PRO A 28 9.79 6.09 -19.50
CA PRO A 28 8.48 6.65 -19.75
C PRO A 28 7.44 5.96 -18.86
N ARG A 29 6.76 6.75 -18.03
CA ARG A 29 5.66 6.29 -17.17
C ARG A 29 4.40 6.24 -18.00
N ASP A 30 4.07 5.06 -18.51
CA ASP A 30 2.78 4.84 -19.15
C ASP A 30 1.66 4.72 -18.09
N PRO A 31 0.38 4.78 -18.48
CA PRO A 31 -0.74 4.57 -17.56
C PRO A 31 -0.80 3.17 -16.94
N GLY A 32 -0.08 2.18 -17.50
CA GLY A 32 0.03 0.80 -17.02
C GLY A 32 1.06 0.62 -15.90
N PHE A 33 2.01 1.56 -15.76
CA PHE A 33 3.10 1.51 -14.79
C PHE A 33 2.62 1.19 -13.35
N PHE A 34 1.49 1.74 -12.92
CA PHE A 34 0.96 1.49 -11.57
C PHE A 34 0.23 0.14 -11.41
N LYS A 35 -0.12 -0.51 -12.52
CA LYS A 35 -0.86 -1.78 -12.55
C LYS A 35 0.07 -2.99 -12.61
N ASP A 36 1.18 -2.86 -13.31
CA ASP A 36 2.04 -3.98 -13.65
C ASP A 36 3.18 -4.21 -12.65
N ASN A 37 3.42 -3.24 -11.75
CA ASN A 37 4.47 -3.34 -10.73
C ASN A 37 3.94 -3.85 -9.39
N ILE A 38 4.80 -4.58 -8.69
CA ILE A 38 4.61 -5.14 -7.36
C ILE A 38 5.05 -4.13 -6.29
N GLY A 39 4.25 -4.01 -5.23
CA GLY A 39 4.62 -3.21 -4.07
C GLY A 39 3.41 -2.72 -3.28
N ILE A 40 3.42 -1.45 -2.87
CA ILE A 40 2.35 -0.85 -2.09
C ILE A 40 1.91 0.51 -2.60
N GLU A 41 0.67 0.84 -2.29
CA GLU A 41 0.17 2.21 -2.24
C GLU A 41 -0.26 2.53 -0.81
N TYR A 42 0.24 3.63 -0.27
CA TYR A 42 -0.17 4.20 1.00
C TYR A 42 -0.97 5.48 0.76
N THR A 43 -2.09 5.62 1.46
CA THR A 43 -2.91 6.83 1.39
C THR A 43 -3.10 7.45 2.78
N SER A 44 -2.68 8.71 2.94
CA SER A 44 -2.68 9.43 4.23
C SER A 44 -4.06 9.65 4.87
N PHE A 45 -5.12 9.84 4.08
CA PHE A 45 -6.44 10.12 4.64
C PHE A 45 -7.12 8.86 5.20
N SER A 46 -6.79 7.68 4.68
CA SER A 46 -7.33 6.40 5.17
C SER A 46 -6.33 5.65 6.06
N ASP A 47 -5.06 6.05 6.01
CA ASP A 47 -3.93 5.41 6.69
C ASP A 47 -3.87 3.90 6.40
N GLN A 48 -4.01 3.55 5.13
CA GLN A 48 -4.04 2.16 4.65
C GLN A 48 -2.91 1.88 3.68
N LEU A 49 -2.37 0.66 3.75
CA LEU A 49 -1.49 0.07 2.76
C LEU A 49 -2.30 -0.86 1.85
N LEU A 50 -2.33 -0.56 0.57
CA LEU A 50 -2.82 -1.43 -0.49
C LEU A 50 -1.63 -2.17 -1.12
N PHE A 51 -1.61 -3.49 -1.01
CA PHE A 51 -0.59 -4.36 -1.60
C PHE A 51 -0.94 -4.65 -3.07
N ARG A 52 -0.06 -4.22 -3.98
CA ARG A 52 -0.23 -4.29 -5.44
C ARG A 52 0.64 -5.40 -6.02
N GLY A 53 0.15 -6.07 -7.07
CA GLY A 53 0.90 -7.12 -7.80
C GLY A 53 1.08 -8.46 -7.06
N TYR A 54 0.74 -8.55 -5.77
CA TYR A 54 0.83 -9.80 -4.99
C TYR A 54 -0.37 -10.75 -5.15
N SER A 55 -1.40 -10.33 -5.91
CA SER A 55 -2.55 -11.16 -6.27
C SER A 55 -3.08 -10.72 -7.63
N SER A 56 -3.60 -11.67 -8.42
CA SER A 56 -4.36 -11.34 -9.63
C SER A 56 -5.46 -10.34 -9.30
N TRP A 57 -5.45 -9.22 -10.01
CA TRP A 57 -6.39 -8.15 -9.79
C TRP A 57 -7.80 -8.68 -10.04
N LYS A 58 -8.65 -8.62 -8.99
CA LYS A 58 -10.04 -9.10 -8.90
C LYS A 58 -10.17 -10.63 -8.79
N PRO A 59 -10.57 -11.21 -7.64
CA PRO A 59 -11.45 -12.35 -7.74
C PRO A 59 -12.63 -11.90 -8.61
N ASP A 60 -12.89 -12.60 -9.71
CA ASP A 60 -14.12 -12.36 -10.46
C ASP A 60 -15.27 -12.42 -9.45
N PRO A 61 -16.17 -11.43 -9.43
CA PRO A 61 -17.27 -11.43 -8.49
C PRO A 61 -18.07 -12.72 -8.72
N VAL A 62 -17.95 -13.65 -7.78
CA VAL A 62 -18.53 -14.97 -7.90
C VAL A 62 -20.02 -14.80 -7.70
N LYS A 63 -20.80 -15.28 -8.66
CA LYS A 63 -22.25 -15.35 -8.51
C LYS A 63 -22.64 -16.71 -7.99
N ASP A 64 -23.64 -16.74 -7.12
CA ASP A 64 -24.30 -17.99 -6.75
C ASP A 64 -25.09 -18.57 -7.95
N GLU A 65 -25.75 -19.71 -7.74
CA GLU A 65 -26.57 -20.37 -8.76
C GLU A 65 -27.80 -19.54 -9.21
N ASN A 66 -28.17 -18.52 -8.44
CA ASN A 66 -29.28 -17.60 -8.73
C ASN A 66 -28.83 -16.31 -9.43
N GLY A 67 -27.52 -16.13 -9.62
CA GLY A 67 -26.94 -14.93 -10.22
C GLY A 67 -26.71 -13.78 -9.24
N GLU A 68 -26.88 -14.00 -7.94
CA GLU A 68 -26.58 -13.06 -6.87
C GLU A 68 -25.08 -13.02 -6.59
N TYR A 69 -24.55 -11.84 -6.30
CA TYR A 69 -23.13 -11.70 -5.96
C TYR A 69 -22.88 -12.28 -4.57
N LEU A 70 -21.97 -13.24 -4.47
CA LEU A 70 -21.45 -13.70 -3.20
C LEU A 70 -20.68 -12.56 -2.52
N ASP A 71 -20.76 -12.52 -1.19
CA ASP A 71 -19.98 -11.59 -0.40
C ASP A 71 -18.47 -11.74 -0.70
N TRP A 72 -17.76 -10.62 -0.70
CA TRP A 72 -16.33 -10.62 -0.88
C TRP A 72 -15.67 -11.43 0.25
N PRO A 73 -14.68 -12.29 -0.05
CA PRO A 73 -13.99 -13.03 0.99
C PRO A 73 -13.37 -12.05 2.00
N GLU A 74 -13.58 -12.30 3.29
CA GLU A 74 -13.09 -11.42 4.37
C GLU A 74 -11.55 -11.33 4.39
N HIS A 75 -10.89 -12.40 3.95
CA HIS A 75 -9.44 -12.55 3.90
C HIS A 75 -8.90 -12.51 2.49
N CYS A 76 -7.72 -11.95 2.34
CA CYS A 76 -6.99 -12.00 1.10
C CYS A 76 -6.63 -13.44 0.69
N PRO A 77 -6.84 -13.81 -0.58
CA PRO A 77 -6.58 -15.17 -1.06
C PRO A 77 -5.10 -15.55 -1.02
N TYR A 78 -4.20 -14.56 -0.95
CA TYR A 78 -2.77 -14.75 -0.86
C TYR A 78 -2.22 -14.04 0.37
N SER A 79 -1.46 -14.79 1.18
CA SER A 79 -0.68 -14.22 2.27
C SER A 79 0.65 -13.68 1.76
N LEU A 80 1.03 -12.47 2.18
CA LEU A 80 2.39 -11.99 1.94
C LEU A 80 3.36 -12.57 2.98
N SER A 81 4.51 -13.06 2.51
CA SER A 81 5.58 -13.50 3.39
C SER A 81 6.25 -12.30 4.07
N ARG A 82 6.93 -12.55 5.20
CA ARG A 82 7.69 -11.50 5.87
C ARG A 82 8.81 -10.94 4.99
N SER A 83 9.47 -11.79 4.19
CA SER A 83 10.52 -11.35 3.27
C SER A 83 10.00 -10.43 2.17
N GLN A 84 8.77 -10.62 1.69
CA GLN A 84 8.15 -9.70 0.72
C GLN A 84 7.87 -8.34 1.35
N ILE A 85 7.38 -8.32 2.59
CA ILE A 85 7.17 -7.07 3.35
C ILE A 85 8.50 -6.36 3.60
N ASP A 86 9.54 -7.09 4.01
CA ASP A 86 10.85 -6.50 4.28
C ASP A 86 11.52 -5.96 3.00
N ALA A 87 11.29 -6.57 1.83
CA ALA A 87 11.76 -6.01 0.55
C ALA A 87 11.17 -4.62 0.27
N ILE A 88 9.88 -4.42 0.55
CA ILE A 88 9.24 -3.10 0.44
C ILE A 88 9.87 -2.12 1.44
N ARG A 89 10.11 -2.55 2.68
CA ARG A 89 10.72 -1.72 3.73
C ARG A 89 12.14 -1.27 3.40
N VAL A 90 12.92 -2.11 2.71
CA VAL A 90 14.24 -1.72 2.20
C VAL A 90 14.12 -0.51 1.26
N VAL A 91 13.20 -0.54 0.30
CA VAL A 91 12.97 0.60 -0.61
C VAL A 91 12.56 1.86 0.16
N VAL A 92 11.65 1.73 1.13
CA VAL A 92 11.22 2.87 1.97
C VAL A 92 12.40 3.45 2.77
N THR A 93 13.25 2.59 3.33
CA THR A 93 14.42 3.00 4.13
C THR A 93 15.47 3.70 3.26
N ASP A 94 15.75 3.16 2.06
CA ASP A 94 16.66 3.77 1.11
C ASP A 94 16.20 5.19 0.72
N VAL A 95 14.89 5.36 0.49
CA VAL A 95 14.32 6.66 0.12
C VAL A 95 14.19 7.61 1.31
N LEU A 96 13.99 7.09 2.53
CA LEU A 96 13.98 7.89 3.75
C LEU A 96 15.30 8.67 3.92
N GLY A 97 16.43 8.05 3.58
CA GLY A 97 17.74 8.70 3.58
C GLY A 97 17.90 9.80 2.52
N LEU A 98 17.01 9.88 1.54
CA LEU A 98 17.03 10.83 0.43
C LEU A 98 15.92 11.89 0.52
N ALA A 99 15.04 11.81 1.53
CA ALA A 99 13.90 12.71 1.69
C ALA A 99 14.37 14.16 1.89
N LEU A 100 13.77 15.09 1.13
CA LEU A 100 14.18 16.48 1.07
C LEU A 100 13.35 17.37 1.99
N THR A 101 12.15 16.91 2.35
CA THR A 101 11.20 17.67 3.17
C THR A 101 10.77 16.89 4.40
N ASP A 102 10.30 17.61 5.43
CA ASP A 102 9.78 16.99 6.65
C ASP A 102 8.49 16.21 6.38
N GLY A 103 7.65 16.69 5.46
CA GLY A 103 6.45 15.98 5.01
C GLY A 103 6.78 14.62 4.38
N GLU A 104 7.76 14.57 3.48
CA GLU A 104 8.25 13.30 2.91
C GLU A 104 8.76 12.36 4.01
N ARG A 105 9.60 12.86 4.93
CA ARG A 105 10.12 12.06 6.05
C ARG A 105 9.00 11.49 6.91
N ARG A 106 8.01 12.30 7.30
CA ARG A 106 6.86 11.85 8.09
C ARG A 106 6.07 10.76 7.36
N MET A 107 5.79 10.96 6.08
CA MET A 107 5.05 10.01 5.26
C MET A 107 5.79 8.68 5.14
N LEU A 108 7.09 8.70 4.84
CA LEU A 108 7.91 7.49 4.73
C LEU A 108 8.05 6.76 6.07
N HIS A 109 8.24 7.49 7.18
CA HIS A 109 8.22 6.90 8.52
C HIS A 109 6.87 6.25 8.85
N ARG A 110 5.76 6.85 8.42
CA ARG A 110 4.43 6.26 8.63
C ARG A 110 4.30 4.97 7.85
N VAL A 111 4.72 4.94 6.60
CA VAL A 111 4.74 3.75 5.75
C VAL A 111 5.58 2.63 6.38
N ASP A 112 6.82 2.92 6.81
CA ASP A 112 7.68 1.91 7.45
C ASP A 112 7.05 1.38 8.75
N LYS A 113 6.48 2.26 9.59
CA LYS A 113 5.79 1.86 10.82
C LYS A 113 4.59 0.94 10.55
N ARG A 114 3.82 1.20 9.49
CA ARG A 114 2.70 0.35 9.07
C ARG A 114 3.23 -1.01 8.61
N LEU A 115 4.18 -1.03 7.67
CA LEU A 115 4.80 -2.26 7.16
C LEU A 115 5.42 -3.12 8.26
N ALA A 116 6.06 -2.49 9.26
CA ALA A 116 6.65 -3.21 10.38
C ALA A 116 5.61 -4.02 11.17
N LYS A 117 4.38 -3.50 11.29
CA LYS A 117 3.25 -4.11 12.00
C LYS A 117 2.37 -5.00 11.13
N THR A 118 2.52 -4.95 9.80
CA THR A 118 1.70 -5.74 8.89
C THR A 118 1.92 -7.23 9.12
N ASP A 119 0.84 -7.95 9.37
CA ASP A 119 0.75 -9.40 9.25
C ASP A 119 0.20 -9.73 7.86
N GLY A 120 1.05 -10.26 6.98
CA GLY A 120 0.69 -10.59 5.61
C GLY A 120 -0.37 -11.69 5.48
N SER A 121 -0.63 -12.47 6.54
CA SER A 121 -1.71 -13.48 6.57
C SER A 121 -3.07 -12.90 6.99
N ALA A 122 -3.07 -11.72 7.60
CA ALA A 122 -4.28 -11.06 8.11
C ALA A 122 -4.82 -9.96 7.17
N LEU A 123 -4.32 -9.89 5.93
CA LEU A 123 -4.77 -8.88 4.96
C LEU A 123 -6.25 -9.10 4.57
N ARG A 124 -6.95 -7.99 4.33
CA ARG A 124 -8.37 -7.99 3.95
C ARG A 124 -8.56 -7.63 2.50
N VAL A 125 -9.59 -8.20 1.89
CA VAL A 125 -9.97 -7.83 0.53
C VAL A 125 -10.67 -6.48 0.52
N SER A 126 -10.32 -5.66 -0.47
CA SER A 126 -11.01 -4.43 -0.83
C SER A 126 -11.28 -4.42 -2.34
N TYR A 127 -12.11 -3.49 -2.79
CA TYR A 127 -12.36 -3.29 -4.22
C TYR A 127 -11.09 -2.92 -5.03
N LEU A 128 -10.02 -2.47 -4.35
CA LEU A 128 -8.74 -2.12 -4.97
C LEU A 128 -7.70 -3.25 -4.91
N GLY A 129 -7.94 -4.29 -4.11
CA GLY A 129 -6.99 -5.37 -3.82
C GLY A 129 -6.84 -5.63 -2.33
N CYS A 130 -5.69 -6.19 -1.94
CA CYS A 130 -5.41 -6.57 -0.57
C CYS A 130 -4.91 -5.40 0.27
N VAL A 131 -5.56 -5.13 1.40
CA VAL A 131 -5.20 -4.05 2.31
C VAL A 131 -4.81 -4.56 3.68
N ASP A 132 -3.92 -3.83 4.36
CA ASP A 132 -3.65 -4.09 5.76
C ASP A 132 -4.84 -3.74 6.66
N VAL A 133 -4.92 -4.43 7.80
CA VAL A 133 -5.91 -4.11 8.82
C VAL A 133 -5.40 -2.89 9.61
N VAL A 134 -6.17 -1.80 9.58
CA VAL A 134 -6.00 -0.74 10.57
C VAL A 134 -6.74 -1.21 11.81
N ASN A 135 -6.03 -1.45 12.91
CA ASN A 135 -6.68 -1.86 14.16
C ASN A 135 -7.60 -0.71 14.63
N ASP A 136 -8.85 -0.97 14.98
CA ASP A 136 -9.84 0.09 15.29
C ASP A 136 -9.38 0.99 16.45
N ARG A 137 -8.55 0.45 17.36
CA ARG A 137 -7.89 1.24 18.39
C ARG A 137 -6.89 2.25 17.81
N GLU A 138 -6.08 1.84 16.82
CA GLU A 138 -5.19 2.74 16.07
C GLU A 138 -5.94 3.69 15.14
N ARG A 139 -7.21 3.42 14.82
CA ARG A 139 -8.10 4.29 14.05
C ARG A 139 -8.78 5.35 14.93
N ASN A 140 -9.12 4.96 16.17
CA ASN A 140 -9.80 5.78 17.16
C ASN A 140 -8.83 6.64 17.99
N GLU A 141 -7.63 6.15 18.31
CA GLU A 141 -6.58 6.92 19.01
C GLU A 141 -5.98 8.06 18.18
N SER A 142 -6.33 8.12 16.90
CA SER A 142 -5.62 8.88 15.88
C SER A 142 -6.54 9.77 15.04
N GLY A 143 -7.87 9.59 15.13
CA GLY A 143 -8.86 10.45 14.45
C GLY A 143 -8.62 10.65 12.95
N LEU A 144 -7.97 9.67 12.29
CA LEU A 144 -7.04 9.87 11.17
C LEU A 144 -7.65 10.50 9.92
N LYS A 145 -7.54 11.82 9.82
CA LYS A 145 -6.81 12.37 8.69
C LYS A 145 -5.38 12.58 9.19
N ILE A 146 -4.40 11.88 8.62
CA ILE A 146 -3.03 12.37 8.74
C ILE A 146 -2.97 13.59 7.85
N ASP A 147 -2.88 14.77 8.45
CA ASP A 147 -2.40 15.92 7.70
C ASP A 147 -0.95 15.61 7.32
N PRO A 148 -0.62 15.44 6.02
CA PRO A 148 0.75 15.17 5.63
C PRO A 148 1.69 16.35 5.95
N TRP A 149 1.13 17.54 6.24
CA TRP A 149 1.83 18.80 6.38
C TRP A 149 2.08 19.24 7.82
N ASP A 150 1.27 18.78 8.79
CA ASP A 150 1.42 19.09 10.23
C ASP A 150 2.21 18.03 11.02
#